data_AF-A0A382E899-F1
#
_entry.id   AF-A0A382E899-F1
#
_cell.length_a   1.000
_cell.length_b   1.000
_cell.length_c   1.000
_cell.angle_alpha   90.00
_cell.angle_beta   90.00
_cell.angle_gamma   90.00
#
_symmetry.space_group_name_H-M   'P 1'
#
loop_
_entity.id
_entity.type
_entity.pdbx_description
1 polymer ?
#
loop_
_entity_poly.entity_id
_entity_poly.type
_entity_poly.pdbx_seq_one_letter_code
_entity_poly.pdbx_strand_id
1 'polypeptide(L)' 'MDTTRLEQMLQAVADGNVAPQDALAQLRTLPFEDLGFARVDHHRALRTGYPETIFCQGKTPAQVVAIAQRLA' A
#
# COMPACT_ATOMS: atom_id res chain seq x y z
N MET A 1 -0.13 -0.92 -2.26
CA MET A 1 -0.05 -1.95 -3.30
C MET A 1 -1.35 -2.03 -4.05
N ASP A 2 -1.26 -1.89 -5.37
CA ASP A 2 -2.36 -2.05 -6.32
C ASP A 2 -2.22 -3.40 -7.06
N THR A 3 -3.23 -3.71 -7.87
CA THR A 3 -3.31 -4.97 -8.64
C THR A 3 -2.16 -5.13 -9.61
N THR A 4 -1.77 -4.07 -10.32
CA THR A 4 -0.68 -4.10 -11.31
C THR A 4 0.66 -4.46 -10.67
N ARG A 5 0.99 -3.85 -9.53
CA ARG A 5 2.22 -4.16 -8.79
C ARG A 5 2.21 -5.59 -8.24
N LEU A 6 1.05 -6.09 -7.81
CA LEU A 6 0.92 -7.48 -7.38
C LEU A 6 1.12 -8.46 -8.55
N GLU A 7 0.51 -8.20 -9.70
CA GLU A 7 0.68 -9.02 -10.91
C GLU A 7 2.15 -9.07 -11.34
N GLN A 8 2.85 -7.94 -11.34
CA GLN A 8 4.29 -7.88 -11.64
C GLN A 8 5.12 -8.72 -10.66
N MET A 9 4.82 -8.66 -9.36
CA MET A 9 5.51 -9.45 -8.36
C MET A 9 5.23 -10.96 -8.54
N LEU A 10 3.99 -11.34 -8.84
CA LEU A 10 3.62 -12.73 -9.11
C LEU A 10 4.29 -13.25 -10.38
N GLN A 11 4.38 -12.43 -11.42
CA GLN A 11 5.11 -12.78 -12.64
C GLN A 11 6.60 -12.96 -12.36
N ALA A 12 7.22 -12.08 -11.57
CA ALA A 12 8.63 -12.22 -11.17
C ALA A 12 8.90 -13.50 -10.37
N VAL A 13 7.93 -13.95 -9.56
CA VAL A 13 8.01 -15.25 -8.88
C VAL A 13 7.87 -16.41 -9.88
N ALA A 14 6.92 -16.33 -10.81
CA ALA A 14 6.72 -17.34 -11.85
C ALA A 14 7.93 -17.51 -12.76
N ASP A 15 8.61 -16.40 -13.07
CA ASP A 15 9.83 -16.37 -13.87
C ASP A 15 11.09 -16.83 -13.10
N GLY A 16 10.97 -17.04 -11.78
CA GLY A 16 12.09 -17.43 -10.91
C GLY A 16 13.03 -16.28 -10.52
N ASN A 17 12.67 -15.03 -10.84
CA ASN A 17 13.45 -13.83 -10.51
C ASN A 17 13.35 -13.45 -9.02
N VAL A 18 12.26 -13.86 -8.35
CA VAL A 18 12.02 -13.62 -6.93
C VAL A 18 11.62 -14.93 -6.26
N ALA A 19 12.25 -15.28 -5.14
CA ALA A 19 11.84 -16.46 -4.41
C ALA A 19 10.46 -16.24 -3.75
N PRO A 20 9.57 -17.25 -3.70
CA PRO A 20 8.25 -17.11 -3.09
C PRO A 20 8.29 -16.57 -1.66
N GLN A 21 9.31 -16.96 -0.89
CA GLN A 21 9.55 -16.49 0.48
C GLN A 21 9.87 -14.99 0.57
N ASP A 22 10.56 -14.43 -0.42
CA ASP A 22 10.88 -13.00 -0.47
C ASP A 22 9.65 -12.18 -0.88
N ALA A 23 8.88 -12.68 -1.85
CA ALA A 23 7.57 -12.10 -2.20
C ALA A 23 6.61 -12.14 -1.00
N LEU A 24 6.60 -13.24 -0.25
CA LEU A 24 5.80 -13.36 0.97
C LEU A 24 6.26 -12.35 2.04
N ALA A 25 7.56 -12.11 2.19
CA ALA A 25 8.07 -11.10 3.12
C ALA A 25 7.59 -9.68 2.73
N GLN A 26 7.58 -9.35 1.44
CA GLN A 26 7.05 -8.09 0.91
C GLN A 26 5.53 -7.97 1.11
N LEU A 27 4.80 -9.08 1.10
CA LEU A 27 3.36 -9.13 1.39
C LEU A 27 3.04 -9.05 2.90
N ARG A 28 3.96 -9.52 3.75
CA ARG A 28 3.79 -9.66 5.21
C ARG A 28 3.94 -8.35 5.97
N THR A 29 4.55 -7.31 5.39
CA THR A 29 4.50 -5.97 5.99
C THR A 29 3.04 -5.56 6.14
N LEU A 30 2.60 -5.36 7.38
CA LEU A 30 1.24 -4.91 7.70
C LEU A 30 0.94 -3.70 6.79
N PRO A 31 -0.15 -3.72 6.01
CA PRO A 31 -0.36 -2.73 4.97
C PRO A 31 -0.89 -1.40 5.52
N PHE A 32 -0.65 -1.17 6.80
CA PHE A 32 -1.07 0.00 7.51
C PHE A 32 0.17 0.72 7.97
N GLU A 33 0.40 1.87 7.38
CA GLU A 33 1.38 2.79 7.90
C GLU A 33 0.71 3.72 8.90
N ASP A 34 1.21 3.74 10.14
CA ASP A 34 0.71 4.63 11.18
C ASP A 34 1.57 5.90 11.23
N LEU A 35 0.94 7.05 10.94
CA LEU A 35 1.57 8.37 10.99
C LEU A 35 1.31 9.09 12.33
N GLY A 36 0.65 8.43 13.29
CA GLY A 36 0.22 8.99 14.57
C GLY A 36 -1.05 9.85 14.49
N PHE A 37 -1.37 10.39 13.31
CA PHE A 37 -2.59 11.17 13.03
C PHE A 37 -3.45 10.59 11.89
N ALA A 38 -2.96 9.52 11.25
CA ALA A 38 -3.66 8.76 10.22
C ALA A 38 -3.04 7.37 10.12
N ARG A 39 -3.87 6.38 9.78
CA ARG A 39 -3.44 5.01 9.47
C ARG A 39 -3.75 4.75 8.00
N VAL A 40 -2.71 4.67 7.17
CA VAL A 40 -2.80 4.59 5.71
C VAL A 40 -2.85 3.14 5.27
N ASP A 41 -3.96 2.70 4.66
CA ASP A 41 -4.11 1.34 4.14
C ASP A 41 -3.61 1.22 2.70
N HIS A 42 -2.38 0.75 2.56
CA HIS A 42 -1.76 0.50 1.27
C HIS A 42 -2.42 -0.66 0.51
N HIS A 43 -3.15 -1.58 1.16
CA HIS A 43 -3.75 -2.74 0.49
C HIS A 43 -5.24 -2.55 0.18
N ARG A 44 -5.83 -1.38 0.46
CA ARG A 44 -7.26 -1.16 0.20
C ARG A 44 -7.62 -1.46 -1.26
N ALA A 45 -6.81 -0.97 -2.22
CA ALA A 45 -7.03 -1.20 -3.65
C ALA A 45 -7.14 -2.69 -4.01
N LEU A 46 -6.30 -3.55 -3.42
CA LEU A 46 -6.34 -4.99 -3.63
C LEU A 46 -7.59 -5.65 -3.02
N ARG A 47 -8.05 -5.16 -1.86
CA ARG A 47 -9.18 -5.77 -1.14
C ARG A 47 -10.54 -5.30 -1.64
N THR A 48 -10.63 -4.06 -2.11
CA THR A 48 -11.91 -3.42 -2.43
C THR A 48 -12.01 -2.91 -3.87
N GLY A 49 -10.94 -3.00 -4.67
CA GLY A 49 -10.91 -2.53 -6.05
C GLY A 49 -10.73 -1.02 -6.22
N TYR A 50 -10.56 -0.26 -5.13
CA TYR A 50 -10.40 1.20 -5.15
C TYR A 50 -9.34 1.65 -4.13
N PRO A 51 -8.54 2.69 -4.43
CA PRO A 51 -7.50 3.19 -3.54
C PRO A 51 -8.07 3.79 -2.24
N GLU A 52 -7.20 3.97 -1.25
CA GLU A 52 -7.52 4.67 0.00
C GLU A 52 -7.88 6.14 -0.26
N THR A 53 -8.89 6.64 0.46
CA THR A 53 -9.37 8.03 0.35
C THR A 53 -8.96 8.83 1.58
N ILE A 54 -8.42 10.02 1.38
CA ILE A 54 -8.04 10.92 2.48
C ILE A 54 -9.27 11.69 2.98
N PHE A 55 -9.71 11.40 4.20
CA PHE A 55 -10.73 12.22 4.86
C PHE A 55 -10.07 13.45 5.52
N CYS A 56 -10.35 14.64 4.98
CA CYS A 56 -9.65 15.88 5.35
C CYS A 56 -10.23 16.62 6.56
N GLN A 57 -11.48 16.36 6.97
CA GLN A 57 -12.11 17.11 8.06
C GLN A 57 -11.36 16.88 9.39
N GLY A 58 -11.01 17.97 10.06
CA GLY A 58 -10.23 17.92 11.31
C GLY A 58 -8.72 17.68 11.13
N LYS A 59 -8.21 17.61 9.88
CA LYS A 59 -6.77 17.52 9.58
C LYS A 59 -6.19 18.86 9.16
N THR A 60 -4.91 19.08 9.45
CA THR A 60 -4.17 20.23 8.91
C THR A 60 -3.76 19.96 7.45
N PRO A 61 -3.54 21.00 6.63
CA PRO A 61 -3.02 20.82 5.27
C PRO A 61 -1.72 20.00 5.23
N ALA A 62 -0.82 20.21 6.20
CA ALA A 62 0.43 19.45 6.31
C ALA A 62 0.19 17.94 6.55
N GLN A 63 -0.79 17.59 7.38
CA GLN A 63 -1.18 16.19 7.59
C GLN A 63 -1.78 15.57 6.33
N VAL A 64 -2.59 16.32 5.58
CA VAL A 64 -3.16 15.85 4.31
C VAL A 64 -2.07 15.59 3.27
N VAL A 65 -1.10 16.51 3.14
CA VAL A 65 0.06 16.33 2.25
C VAL A 65 0.88 15.11 2.67
N ALA A 66 1.14 14.94 3.96
CA ALA A 66 1.89 13.78 4.46
C ALA A 66 1.19 12.45 4.13
N ILE A 67 -0.14 12.37 4.24
CA ILE A 67 -0.91 11.18 3.86
C ILE A 67 -0.82 10.95 2.33
N ALA A 68 -1.00 12.01 1.53
CA ALA A 68 -0.96 11.91 0.08
C ALA A 68 0.42 11.43 -0.44
N GLN A 69 1.51 11.88 0.18
CA GLN A 69 2.87 11.45 -0.17
C GLN A 69 3.14 9.97 0.10
N ARG A 70 2.41 9.34 1.02
CA ARG A 70 2.54 7.90 1.30
C ARG A 70 1.67 7.04 0.39
N LEU A 71 0.61 7.60 -0.19
CA LEU A 71 -0.27 6.90 -1.12
C LEU A 71 0.26 6.88 -2.57
N ALA A 72 1.26 7.70 -2.90
CA ALA A 72 1.92 7.74 -4.20
C ALA A 72 2.95 6.61 -4.37
#